data_AF-A0AAE5G021-F1
#
_entry.id   AF-A0AAE5G021-F1
#
_cell.length_a   1.000
_cell.length_b   1.000
_cell.length_c   1.000
_cell.angle_alpha   90.00
_cell.angle_beta   90.00
_cell.angle_gamma   90.00
#
_symmetry.space_group_name_H-M   'P 1'
#
loop_
_entity.id
_entity.type
_entity.pdbx_description
1 polymer ?
#
loop_
_entity_poly.entity_id
_entity_poly.type
_entity_poly.pdbx_seq_one_letter_code
_entity_poly.pdbx_strand_id
1 'polypeptide(L)'
;TFEDAQEMCDALIHVCQRLYAGEIGDDVSVATVMVRKPRYLTLMIGLPKDKSKDREMLEQFMASEGKRAVAGGSTSQMVARELGRELRVNLGSMLDNIPPTGYIEGIDLVVEGTLTIERTLKYLREGRKKVSVMYKPDGASRLFSALLEADDIHILMGTAVNPAHQSPDLPETLQLKSRMAEELSQILIDRGKKVTVTRF
;
A
#
# COMPACT_ATOMS: atom_id res chain seq x y z
N THR A 1 12.04 7.51 -19.93
CA THR A 1 12.43 8.52 -18.91
C THR A 1 12.22 7.88 -17.56
N PHE A 2 13.16 8.00 -16.62
CA PHE A 2 13.02 7.41 -15.27
C PHE A 2 12.06 8.26 -14.42
N GLU A 3 11.21 7.61 -13.62
CA GLU A 3 10.28 8.30 -12.71
C GLU A 3 10.85 8.47 -11.30
N ASP A 4 11.95 7.75 -10.99
CA ASP A 4 12.60 7.78 -9.69
C ASP A 4 14.13 7.71 -9.80
N ALA A 5 14.84 8.35 -8.86
CA ALA A 5 16.30 8.35 -8.81
C ALA A 5 16.87 6.94 -8.61
N GLN A 6 16.22 6.10 -7.80
CA GLN A 6 16.67 4.72 -7.56
C GLN A 6 16.57 3.87 -8.83
N GLU A 7 15.51 4.05 -9.64
CA GLU A 7 15.37 3.33 -10.92
C GLU A 7 16.49 3.68 -11.89
N MET A 8 16.87 4.96 -11.96
CA MET A 8 17.99 5.41 -12.76
C MET A 8 19.33 4.85 -12.23
N CYS A 9 19.51 4.83 -10.91
CA CYS A 9 20.72 4.28 -10.27
C CYS A 9 20.85 2.78 -10.57
N ASP A 10 19.78 2.03 -10.36
CA ASP A 10 19.71 0.59 -10.63
C ASP A 10 20.00 0.27 -12.10
N ALA A 11 19.46 1.07 -13.03
CA ALA A 11 19.67 0.89 -14.45
C ALA A 11 21.14 1.13 -14.84
N LEU A 12 21.77 2.18 -14.30
CA LEU A 12 23.19 2.48 -14.52
C LEU A 12 24.09 1.38 -13.95
N ILE A 13 23.83 0.93 -12.71
CA ILE A 13 24.55 -0.20 -12.10
C ILE A 13 24.43 -1.45 -12.98
N HIS A 14 23.22 -1.75 -13.48
CA HIS A 14 23.01 -2.91 -14.33
C HIS A 14 23.76 -2.82 -15.67
N VAL A 15 23.83 -1.62 -16.27
CA VAL A 15 24.65 -1.40 -17.47
C VAL A 15 26.13 -1.61 -17.17
N CYS A 16 26.65 -1.07 -16.06
CA CYS A 16 28.03 -1.29 -15.65
C CYS A 16 28.34 -2.78 -15.45
N GLN A 17 27.51 -3.51 -14.72
CA GLN A 17 27.65 -4.96 -14.54
C GLN A 17 27.73 -5.72 -15.87
N ARG A 18 26.89 -5.33 -16.85
CA ARG A 18 26.91 -5.94 -18.19
C ARG A 18 28.20 -5.63 -18.95
N LEU A 19 28.73 -4.41 -18.85
CA LEU A 19 29.99 -4.02 -19.50
C LEU A 19 31.19 -4.75 -18.90
N TYR A 20 31.16 -5.03 -17.60
CA TYR A 20 32.13 -5.87 -16.91
C TYR A 20 31.91 -7.38 -17.11
N ALA A 21 30.94 -7.80 -17.95
CA ALA A 21 30.57 -9.20 -18.14
C ALA A 21 30.26 -9.96 -16.83
N GLY A 22 29.80 -9.24 -15.81
CA GLY A 22 29.54 -9.78 -14.46
C GLY A 22 30.77 -9.85 -13.55
N GLU A 23 31.97 -9.62 -14.07
CA GLU A 23 33.23 -9.63 -13.32
C GLU A 23 33.75 -8.20 -13.14
N ILE A 24 33.39 -7.57 -12.02
CA ILE A 24 33.80 -6.20 -11.71
C ILE A 24 35.33 -6.13 -11.61
N GLY A 25 35.95 -5.43 -12.56
CA GLY A 25 37.42 -5.28 -12.65
C GLY A 25 37.99 -4.04 -11.95
N ASP A 26 37.15 -3.04 -11.63
CA ASP A 26 37.50 -1.83 -10.89
C ASP A 26 36.27 -1.28 -10.14
N ASP A 27 36.45 -0.37 -9.18
CA ASP A 27 35.37 0.16 -8.35
C ASP A 27 34.41 1.06 -9.15
N VAL A 28 33.10 0.77 -9.08
CA VAL A 28 32.04 1.58 -9.69
C VAL A 28 31.13 2.15 -8.62
N SER A 29 31.02 3.48 -8.58
CA SER A 29 30.04 4.20 -7.76
C SER A 29 29.07 4.98 -8.64
N VAL A 30 27.77 4.83 -8.39
CA VAL A 30 26.72 5.58 -9.09
C VAL A 30 25.93 6.40 -8.07
N ALA A 31 25.77 7.69 -8.34
CA ALA A 31 24.90 8.58 -7.57
C ALA A 31 23.92 9.27 -8.52
N THR A 32 22.63 9.20 -8.18
CA THR A 32 21.56 9.87 -8.94
C THR A 32 20.81 10.83 -8.02
N VAL A 33 20.49 12.01 -8.54
CA VAL A 33 19.67 13.01 -7.85
C VAL A 33 18.54 13.41 -8.80
N MET A 34 17.31 13.36 -8.30
CA MET A 34 16.13 13.75 -9.06
C MET A 34 15.31 14.75 -8.26
N VAL A 35 15.05 15.91 -8.84
CA VAL A 35 14.16 16.93 -8.26
C VAL A 35 12.76 16.73 -8.82
N ARG A 36 11.79 16.44 -7.95
CA ARG A 36 10.38 16.29 -8.31
C ARG A 36 9.46 16.76 -7.19
N LYS A 37 8.19 17.02 -7.51
CA LYS A 37 7.15 17.20 -6.48
C LYS A 37 6.95 15.87 -5.73
N PRO A 38 6.70 15.89 -4.41
CA PRO A 38 6.37 14.69 -3.66
C PRO A 38 5.12 14.02 -4.23
N ARG A 39 5.13 12.69 -4.28
CA ARG A 39 3.99 11.86 -4.61
C ARG A 39 3.34 11.38 -3.32
N TYR A 40 2.06 11.66 -3.17
CA TYR A 40 1.30 11.33 -1.97
C TYR A 40 0.46 10.07 -2.17
N LEU A 41 0.35 9.27 -1.12
CA LEU A 41 -0.59 8.15 -1.02
C LEU A 41 -1.27 8.18 0.34
N THR A 42 -2.61 8.14 0.35
CA THR A 42 -3.37 7.88 1.57
C THR A 42 -3.96 6.48 1.53
N LEU A 43 -3.69 5.70 2.57
CA LEU A 43 -4.16 4.32 2.73
C LEU A 43 -5.15 4.24 3.90
N MET A 44 -6.41 3.92 3.62
CA MET A 44 -7.44 3.68 4.62
C MET A 44 -7.56 2.19 4.94
N ILE A 45 -7.42 1.82 6.21
CA ILE A 45 -7.49 0.44 6.70
C ILE A 45 -8.40 0.37 7.92
N GLY A 46 -9.36 -0.56 7.93
CA GLY A 46 -10.24 -0.76 9.10
C GLY A 46 -11.39 0.24 9.17
N LEU A 47 -12.30 0.04 10.12
CA LEU A 47 -13.39 0.96 10.42
C LEU A 47 -13.07 1.74 11.70
N PRO A 48 -13.49 3.01 11.82
CA PRO A 48 -13.40 3.75 13.06
C PRO A 48 -13.99 2.97 14.23
N LYS A 49 -13.43 3.12 15.44
CA LYS A 49 -13.98 2.45 16.63
C LYS A 49 -15.42 2.87 16.90
N ASP A 50 -15.70 4.16 16.71
CA ASP A 50 -17.04 4.71 16.76
C ASP A 50 -17.55 4.98 15.35
N LYS A 51 -18.67 4.34 14.99
CA LYS A 51 -19.32 4.49 13.69
C LYS A 51 -19.73 5.94 13.38
N SER A 52 -19.92 6.78 14.40
CA SER A 52 -20.20 8.22 14.21
C SER A 52 -19.06 8.95 13.47
N LYS A 53 -17.84 8.40 13.50
CA LYS A 53 -16.66 8.94 12.83
C LYS A 53 -16.46 8.46 11.39
N ASP A 54 -17.35 7.62 10.85
CA ASP A 54 -17.25 7.13 9.46
C ASP A 54 -17.15 8.31 8.48
N ARG A 55 -17.99 9.34 8.69
CA ARG A 55 -18.01 10.55 7.86
C ARG A 55 -16.72 11.36 7.97
N GLU A 56 -16.25 11.59 9.19
CA GLU A 56 -15.01 12.33 9.48
C GLU A 56 -13.79 11.66 8.82
N MET A 57 -13.67 10.35 8.99
CA MET A 57 -12.58 9.56 8.40
C MET A 57 -12.61 9.61 6.87
N LEU A 58 -13.79 9.51 6.27
CA LEU A 58 -13.94 9.63 4.81
C LEU A 58 -13.60 11.04 4.32
N GLU A 59 -14.06 12.08 5.00
CA GLU A 59 -13.79 13.48 4.60
C GLU A 59 -12.28 13.75 4.61
N GLN A 60 -11.57 13.31 5.64
CA GLN A 60 -10.11 13.39 5.69
C GLN A 60 -9.46 12.59 4.56
N PHE A 61 -9.96 11.40 4.26
CA PHE A 61 -9.46 10.56 3.16
C PHE A 61 -9.64 11.22 1.80
N MET A 62 -10.82 11.77 1.51
CA MET A 62 -11.13 12.41 0.23
C MET A 62 -10.44 13.75 0.07
N ALA A 63 -10.15 14.46 1.17
CA ALA A 63 -9.38 15.70 1.17
C ALA A 63 -7.87 15.48 0.94
N SER A 64 -7.38 14.24 1.07
CA SER A 64 -5.96 13.94 0.90
C SER A 64 -5.45 14.19 -0.52
N GLU A 65 -4.21 14.63 -0.64
CA GLU A 65 -3.52 14.80 -1.92
C GLU A 65 -3.03 13.44 -2.46
N GLY A 66 -2.95 13.32 -3.79
CA GLY A 66 -2.39 12.15 -4.46
C GLY A 66 -3.33 10.95 -4.50
N LYS A 67 -2.73 9.75 -4.50
CA LYS A 67 -3.46 8.49 -4.67
C LYS A 67 -4.21 8.11 -3.39
N ARG A 68 -5.40 7.53 -3.54
CA ARG A 68 -6.25 7.06 -2.45
C ARG A 68 -6.47 5.56 -2.56
N ALA A 69 -5.98 4.82 -1.57
CA ALA A 69 -6.12 3.38 -1.47
C ALA A 69 -7.00 2.99 -0.27
N VAL A 70 -7.91 2.05 -0.47
CA VAL A 70 -8.75 1.46 0.58
C VAL A 70 -8.46 -0.03 0.67
N ALA A 71 -8.18 -0.52 1.88
CA ALA A 71 -7.92 -1.92 2.14
C ALA A 71 -8.89 -2.50 3.17
N GLY A 72 -9.69 -3.47 2.75
CA GLY A 72 -10.63 -4.19 3.61
C GLY A 72 -12.06 -4.18 3.08
N GLY A 73 -12.74 -5.32 3.17
CA GLY A 73 -14.13 -5.45 2.71
C GLY A 73 -15.09 -4.49 3.43
N SER A 74 -15.11 -4.51 4.76
CA SER A 74 -15.96 -3.62 5.55
C SER A 74 -15.59 -2.14 5.38
N THR A 75 -14.30 -1.83 5.28
CA THR A 75 -13.82 -0.46 5.02
C THR A 75 -14.28 0.04 3.65
N SER A 76 -14.14 -0.79 2.61
CA SER A 76 -14.59 -0.46 1.25
C SER A 76 -16.11 -0.28 1.18
N GLN A 77 -16.87 -1.09 1.91
CA GLN A 77 -18.32 -0.93 2.02
C GLN A 77 -18.71 0.37 2.74
N MET A 78 -17.98 0.76 3.80
CA MET A 78 -18.18 2.04 4.49
C MET A 78 -17.90 3.21 3.53
N VAL A 79 -16.77 3.20 2.83
CA VAL A 79 -16.40 4.23 1.86
C VAL A 79 -17.46 4.35 0.75
N ALA A 80 -17.89 3.23 0.17
CA ALA A 80 -18.92 3.20 -0.86
C ALA A 80 -20.26 3.78 -0.37
N ARG A 81 -20.70 3.38 0.84
CA ARG A 81 -21.92 3.87 1.48
C ARG A 81 -21.88 5.38 1.72
N GLU A 82 -20.81 5.87 2.34
CA GLU A 82 -20.67 7.29 2.71
C GLU A 82 -20.47 8.21 1.50
N LEU A 83 -19.91 7.70 0.39
CA LEU A 83 -19.83 8.41 -0.89
C LEU A 83 -21.12 8.32 -1.72
N GLY A 84 -22.07 7.44 -1.37
CA GLY A 84 -23.23 7.14 -2.20
C GLY A 84 -22.87 6.49 -3.54
N ARG A 85 -21.80 5.68 -3.57
CA ARG A 85 -21.25 5.03 -4.78
C ARG A 85 -21.34 3.51 -4.69
N GLU A 86 -21.37 2.87 -5.85
CA GLU A 86 -21.36 1.41 -5.95
C GLU A 86 -19.95 0.84 -5.74
N LEU A 87 -19.82 -0.20 -4.90
CA LEU A 87 -18.63 -1.03 -4.80
C LEU A 87 -18.75 -2.20 -5.80
N ARG A 88 -17.90 -2.20 -6.83
CA ARG A 88 -17.83 -3.29 -7.82
C ARG A 88 -16.63 -4.19 -7.54
N VAL A 89 -16.84 -5.50 -7.52
CA VAL A 89 -15.76 -6.48 -7.35
C VAL A 89 -15.21 -6.87 -8.71
N ASN A 90 -13.88 -6.81 -8.89
CA ASN A 90 -13.22 -7.22 -10.11
C ASN A 90 -12.80 -8.70 -10.03
N LEU A 91 -13.72 -9.59 -10.39
CA LEU A 91 -13.47 -11.04 -10.38
C LEU A 91 -12.31 -11.46 -11.28
N GLY A 92 -12.02 -10.73 -12.36
CA GLY A 92 -10.90 -11.00 -13.27
C GLY A 92 -9.51 -10.75 -12.66
N SER A 93 -9.45 -10.13 -11.48
CA SER A 93 -8.20 -9.95 -10.72
C SER A 93 -7.92 -11.09 -9.72
N MET A 94 -8.81 -12.09 -9.62
CA MET A 94 -8.52 -13.29 -8.85
C MET A 94 -7.40 -14.09 -9.51
N LEU A 95 -6.32 -14.28 -8.77
CA LEU A 95 -5.24 -15.22 -9.07
C LEU A 95 -5.19 -16.23 -7.93
N ASP A 96 -4.69 -17.45 -8.16
CA ASP A 96 -4.67 -18.53 -7.16
C ASP A 96 -4.26 -18.03 -5.76
N ASN A 97 -5.19 -18.12 -4.81
CA ASN A 97 -5.03 -17.68 -3.41
C ASN A 97 -4.79 -16.16 -3.20
N ILE A 98 -5.14 -15.30 -4.16
CA ILE A 98 -5.13 -13.84 -4.02
C ILE A 98 -6.54 -13.29 -4.23
N PRO A 99 -7.12 -12.60 -3.22
CA PRO A 99 -8.47 -12.02 -3.31
C PRO A 99 -8.61 -11.01 -4.47
N PRO A 100 -9.82 -10.85 -5.02
CA PRO A 100 -10.08 -9.87 -6.06
C PRO A 100 -9.95 -8.43 -5.53
N THR A 101 -9.54 -7.54 -6.41
CA THR A 101 -9.63 -6.09 -6.21
C THR A 101 -11.07 -5.59 -6.34
N GLY A 102 -11.33 -4.41 -5.81
CA GLY A 102 -12.58 -3.68 -5.99
C GLY A 102 -12.41 -2.44 -6.85
N TYR A 103 -13.54 -1.80 -7.13
CA TYR A 103 -13.62 -0.48 -7.74
C TYR A 103 -14.73 0.31 -7.04
N ILE A 104 -14.39 1.52 -6.63
CA ILE A 104 -15.32 2.57 -6.20
C ILE A 104 -14.92 3.79 -7.00
N GLU A 105 -15.88 4.43 -7.67
CA GLU A 105 -15.60 5.66 -8.42
C GLU A 105 -14.90 6.68 -7.51
N GLY A 106 -13.85 7.33 -8.02
CA GLY A 106 -13.04 8.32 -7.30
C GLY A 106 -12.04 7.77 -6.27
N ILE A 107 -11.90 6.44 -6.16
CA ILE A 107 -10.85 5.79 -5.36
C ILE A 107 -9.88 5.06 -6.30
N ASP A 108 -8.58 5.33 -6.18
CA ASP A 108 -7.56 4.81 -7.11
C ASP A 108 -7.32 3.30 -6.96
N LEU A 109 -7.41 2.80 -5.73
CA LEU A 109 -7.16 1.40 -5.42
C LEU A 109 -8.08 0.90 -4.31
N VAL A 110 -8.86 -0.13 -4.60
CA VAL A 110 -9.66 -0.84 -3.60
C VAL A 110 -9.21 -2.29 -3.57
N VAL A 111 -8.76 -2.75 -2.41
CA VAL A 111 -8.21 -4.09 -2.21
C VAL A 111 -8.80 -4.77 -0.98
N GLU A 112 -8.62 -6.08 -0.90
CA GLU A 112 -8.86 -6.81 0.35
C GLU A 112 -7.93 -6.27 1.46
N GLY A 113 -8.31 -6.46 2.72
CA GLY A 113 -7.53 -5.97 3.86
C GLY A 113 -6.34 -6.87 4.18
N THR A 114 -6.56 -7.81 5.10
CA THR A 114 -5.48 -8.50 5.81
C THR A 114 -4.59 -9.32 4.88
N LEU A 115 -5.15 -10.14 3.97
CA LEU A 115 -4.36 -11.01 3.11
C LEU A 115 -3.53 -10.19 2.11
N THR A 116 -4.11 -9.12 1.59
CA THR A 116 -3.41 -8.24 0.65
C THR A 116 -2.26 -7.50 1.32
N ILE A 117 -2.47 -6.96 2.52
CA ILE A 117 -1.42 -6.25 3.27
C ILE A 117 -0.32 -7.25 3.68
N GLU A 118 -0.65 -8.47 4.09
CA GLU A 118 0.33 -9.50 4.46
C GLU A 118 1.25 -9.85 3.28
N ARG A 119 0.66 -10.04 2.10
CA ARG A 119 1.41 -10.31 0.88
C ARG A 119 2.27 -9.10 0.47
N THR A 120 1.75 -7.89 0.66
CA THR A 120 2.49 -6.64 0.39
C THR A 120 3.70 -6.50 1.32
N LEU A 121 3.52 -6.77 2.63
CA LEU A 121 4.61 -6.82 3.61
C LEU A 121 5.67 -7.85 3.20
N LYS A 122 5.25 -9.04 2.75
CA LYS A 122 6.19 -10.05 2.23
C LYS A 122 7.03 -9.49 1.08
N TYR A 123 6.43 -8.80 0.11
CA TYR A 123 7.19 -8.18 -0.99
C TYR A 123 8.16 -7.11 -0.52
N LEU A 124 7.78 -6.30 0.48
CA LEU A 124 8.64 -5.28 1.06
C LEU A 124 9.82 -5.88 1.81
N ARG A 125 9.60 -6.92 2.63
CA ARG A 125 10.64 -7.64 3.39
C ARG A 125 11.64 -8.33 2.46
N GLU A 126 11.17 -8.92 1.37
CA GLU A 126 12.01 -9.59 0.38
C GLU A 126 12.82 -8.61 -0.49
N GLY A 127 12.70 -7.29 -0.27
CA GLY A 127 13.47 -6.33 -1.05
C GLY A 127 13.05 -6.26 -2.52
N ARG A 128 11.84 -6.73 -2.88
CA ARG A 128 11.41 -6.79 -4.29
C ARG A 128 11.46 -5.41 -4.95
N LYS A 129 11.70 -5.39 -6.25
CA LYS A 129 11.60 -4.18 -7.07
C LYS A 129 10.22 -4.06 -7.68
N LYS A 130 9.72 -2.83 -7.90
CA LYS A 130 8.42 -2.56 -8.54
C LYS A 130 8.24 -3.34 -9.85
N VAL A 131 9.29 -3.35 -10.68
CA VAL A 131 9.32 -4.06 -11.97
C VAL A 131 8.97 -5.55 -11.87
N SER A 132 9.24 -6.20 -10.73
CA SER A 132 8.95 -7.63 -10.54
C SER A 132 7.46 -7.96 -10.41
N VAL A 133 6.62 -6.95 -10.15
CA VAL A 133 5.17 -7.12 -9.91
C VAL A 133 4.28 -6.14 -10.70
N MET A 134 4.87 -5.19 -11.46
CA MET A 134 4.13 -4.09 -12.10
C MET A 134 3.04 -4.53 -13.09
N TYR A 135 3.15 -5.72 -13.68
CA TYR A 135 2.17 -6.27 -14.64
C TYR A 135 1.14 -7.19 -13.99
N LYS A 136 1.24 -7.43 -12.68
CA LYS A 136 0.31 -8.33 -11.98
C LYS A 136 -0.95 -7.56 -11.59
N PRO A 137 -2.14 -8.06 -11.96
CA PRO A 137 -3.40 -7.35 -11.72
C PRO A 137 -3.86 -7.42 -10.26
N ASP A 138 -3.20 -8.22 -9.41
CA ASP A 138 -3.63 -8.49 -8.05
C ASP A 138 -3.45 -7.31 -7.09
N GLY A 139 -4.24 -7.31 -6.03
CA GLY A 139 -4.27 -6.23 -5.05
C GLY A 139 -2.93 -6.00 -4.34
N ALA A 140 -2.16 -7.05 -4.07
CA ALA A 140 -0.90 -6.92 -3.33
C ALA A 140 0.18 -6.31 -4.20
N SER A 141 0.30 -6.75 -5.45
CA SER A 141 1.21 -6.17 -6.43
C SER A 141 0.91 -4.69 -6.70
N ARG A 142 -0.39 -4.33 -6.79
CA ARG A 142 -0.83 -2.95 -7.01
C ARG A 142 -0.59 -2.07 -5.77
N LEU A 143 -0.91 -2.55 -4.57
CA LEU A 143 -0.67 -1.82 -3.32
C LEU A 143 0.83 -1.64 -3.09
N PHE A 144 1.63 -2.69 -3.27
CA PHE A 144 3.09 -2.63 -3.21
C PHE A 144 3.67 -1.57 -4.15
N SER A 145 3.22 -1.56 -5.41
CA SER A 145 3.69 -0.58 -6.40
C SER A 145 3.32 0.85 -5.99
N ALA A 146 2.08 1.07 -5.53
CA ALA A 146 1.64 2.39 -5.05
C ALA A 146 2.46 2.89 -3.85
N LEU A 147 2.77 2.00 -2.90
CA LEU A 147 3.60 2.33 -1.74
C LEU A 147 5.05 2.66 -2.13
N LEU A 148 5.63 1.93 -3.09
CA LEU A 148 6.98 2.22 -3.57
C LEU A 148 7.04 3.53 -4.36
N GLU A 149 5.99 3.90 -5.07
CA GLU A 149 5.90 5.17 -5.81
C GLU A 149 5.73 6.38 -4.88
N ALA A 150 5.01 6.26 -3.77
CA ALA A 150 4.77 7.39 -2.87
C ALA A 150 6.03 7.81 -2.08
N ASP A 151 6.20 9.11 -1.86
CA ASP A 151 7.23 9.68 -0.97
C ASP A 151 6.66 9.96 0.42
N ASP A 152 5.42 10.46 0.44
CA ASP A 152 4.65 10.79 1.63
C ASP A 152 3.42 9.88 1.68
N ILE A 153 3.31 9.10 2.75
CA ILE A 153 2.27 8.09 2.95
C ILE A 153 1.50 8.41 4.23
N HIS A 154 0.20 8.57 4.10
CA HIS A 154 -0.69 8.76 5.24
C HIS A 154 -1.58 7.53 5.44
N ILE A 155 -1.48 6.87 6.58
CA ILE A 155 -2.32 5.73 6.93
C ILE A 155 -3.45 6.21 7.84
N LEU A 156 -4.70 6.08 7.39
CA LEU A 156 -5.89 6.27 8.21
C LEU A 156 -6.33 4.90 8.73
N MET A 157 -6.12 4.65 10.02
CA MET A 157 -6.33 3.35 10.64
C MET A 157 -7.53 3.36 11.57
N GLY A 158 -8.58 2.64 11.18
CA GLY A 158 -9.72 2.36 12.02
C GLY A 158 -9.43 1.28 13.06
N THR A 159 -9.90 1.48 14.30
CA THR A 159 -9.66 0.61 15.45
C THR A 159 -10.89 -0.18 15.92
N ALA A 160 -11.92 -0.30 15.08
CA ALA A 160 -13.09 -1.14 15.37
C ALA A 160 -12.73 -2.61 15.58
N VAL A 161 -13.33 -3.20 16.61
CA VAL A 161 -13.27 -4.63 16.90
C VAL A 161 -14.42 -5.33 16.20
N ASN A 162 -14.17 -6.43 15.50
CA ASN A 162 -15.24 -7.20 14.85
C ASN A 162 -16.08 -7.94 15.92
N PRO A 163 -17.39 -7.65 16.08
CA PRO A 163 -18.24 -8.32 17.06
C PRO A 163 -18.44 -9.83 16.78
N ALA A 164 -18.33 -10.27 15.53
CA ALA A 164 -18.43 -11.69 15.16
C ALA A 164 -17.21 -12.53 15.62
N HIS A 165 -16.23 -11.90 16.28
CA HIS A 165 -15.04 -12.52 16.85
C HIS A 165 -15.00 -12.39 18.38
N GLN A 166 -16.16 -12.29 19.02
CA GLN A 166 -16.35 -12.40 20.48
C GLN A 166 -16.22 -13.84 21.01
N SER A 167 -15.42 -14.70 20.36
CA SER A 167 -14.98 -15.93 21.02
C SER A 167 -13.90 -15.56 22.04
N PRO A 168 -13.93 -16.09 23.28
CA PRO A 168 -12.91 -15.81 24.30
C PRO A 168 -11.47 -16.11 23.87
N ASP A 169 -11.27 -16.82 22.74
CA ASP A 169 -9.98 -17.12 22.12
C ASP A 169 -9.47 -16.08 21.08
N LEU A 170 -10.21 -14.98 20.78
CA LEU A 170 -9.84 -14.05 19.69
C LEU A 170 -9.34 -12.63 20.10
N PRO A 171 -8.28 -12.48 20.92
CA PRO A 171 -7.50 -11.25 21.00
C PRO A 171 -6.73 -10.88 19.70
N GLU A 172 -6.58 -11.80 18.76
CA GLU A 172 -5.54 -11.72 17.72
C GLU A 172 -5.86 -10.80 16.52
N THR A 173 -7.13 -10.69 16.08
CA THR A 173 -7.42 -10.06 14.77
C THR A 173 -7.32 -8.53 14.78
N LEU A 174 -7.69 -7.86 15.88
CA LEU A 174 -7.49 -6.42 16.05
C LEU A 174 -6.01 -6.07 16.21
N GLN A 175 -5.30 -6.90 17.00
CA GLN A 175 -3.86 -6.79 17.15
C GLN A 175 -3.16 -7.00 15.81
N LEU A 176 -3.66 -7.91 14.97
CA LEU A 176 -3.07 -8.20 13.67
C LEU A 176 -3.11 -6.97 12.75
N LYS A 177 -4.26 -6.32 12.56
CA LYS A 177 -4.35 -5.13 11.69
C LYS A 177 -3.45 -3.99 12.18
N SER A 178 -3.44 -3.73 13.48
CA SER A 178 -2.61 -2.68 14.08
C SER A 178 -1.12 -2.99 13.92
N ARG A 179 -0.71 -4.23 14.22
CA ARG A 179 0.66 -4.71 14.02
C ARG A 179 1.09 -4.62 12.56
N MET A 180 0.23 -5.00 11.62
CA MET A 180 0.53 -4.92 10.20
C MET A 180 0.70 -3.49 9.72
N ALA A 181 -0.13 -2.55 10.18
CA ALA A 181 0.01 -1.13 9.85
C ALA A 181 1.28 -0.52 10.45
N GLU A 182 1.63 -0.89 11.70
CA GLU A 182 2.86 -0.47 12.37
C GLU A 182 4.09 -1.02 11.65
N GLU A 183 4.09 -2.30 11.31
CA GLU A 183 5.18 -2.92 10.55
C GLU A 183 5.31 -2.33 9.15
N LEU A 184 4.18 -2.11 8.46
CA LEU A 184 4.16 -1.45 7.16
C LEU A 184 4.80 -0.07 7.25
N SER A 185 4.43 0.71 8.27
CA SER A 185 4.99 2.03 8.53
C SER A 185 6.49 1.97 8.74
N GLN A 186 6.96 1.04 9.59
CA GLN A 186 8.39 0.90 9.89
C GLN A 186 9.20 0.57 8.64
N ILE A 187 8.79 -0.43 7.85
CA ILE A 187 9.53 -0.82 6.64
C ILE A 187 9.57 0.32 5.62
N LEU A 188 8.51 1.12 5.50
CA LEU A 188 8.48 2.27 4.58
C LEU A 188 9.37 3.41 5.07
N ILE A 189 9.40 3.68 6.38
CA ILE A 189 10.31 4.65 7.01
C ILE A 189 11.77 4.22 6.80
N ASP A 190 12.09 2.95 7.04
CA ASP A 190 13.44 2.40 6.83
C ASP A 190 13.89 2.50 5.36
N ARG A 191 12.93 2.58 4.43
CA ARG A 191 13.14 2.84 3.00
C ARG A 191 13.20 4.32 2.64
N GLY A 192 13.26 5.22 3.62
CA GLY A 192 13.39 6.66 3.44
C GLY A 192 12.10 7.41 3.09
N LYS A 193 10.92 6.78 3.29
CA LYS A 193 9.63 7.42 3.04
C LYS A 193 9.14 8.15 4.28
N LYS A 194 8.33 9.19 4.08
CA LYS A 194 7.63 9.87 5.17
C LYS A 194 6.31 9.17 5.41
N VAL A 195 6.10 8.67 6.63
CA VAL A 195 4.87 7.96 6.99
C VAL A 195 4.21 8.62 8.19
N THR A 196 2.92 8.92 8.07
CA THR A 196 2.07 9.37 9.18
C THR A 196 0.91 8.40 9.38
N VAL A 197 0.47 8.25 10.63
CA VAL A 197 -0.65 7.38 10.98
C VAL A 197 -1.66 8.15 11.83
N THR A 198 -2.92 8.21 11.38
CA THR A 198 -4.04 8.75 12.15
C THR A 198 -5.00 7.63 12.52
N ARG A 199 -5.32 7.51 13.81
CA ARG A 199 -6.19 6.44 14.32
C ARG A 199 -7.62 6.94 14.54
N PHE A 200 -8.60 6.11 14.19
CA PHE A 200 -10.05 6.37 14.28
C PHE A 200 -10.79 5.31 15.10
#